data_AF-A0AAW1WGV0-F1
#
_entry.id   AF-A0AAW1WGV0-F1
#
_cell.length_a   1.000
_cell.length_b   1.000
_cell.length_c   1.000
_cell.angle_alpha   90.00
_cell.angle_beta   90.00
_cell.angle_gamma   90.00
#
_symmetry.space_group_name_H-M   'P 1'
#
loop_
_entity.id
_entity.type
_entity.pdbx_description
1 polymer ?
#
loop_
_entity_poly.entity_id
_entity_poly.type
_entity_poly.pdbx_seq_one_letter_code
_entity_poly.pdbx_strand_id
1 'polypeptide(L)'
;MASSSASKHLLSFVLLLSLPTISCYLVEIHREILPRLSNAKKTSSLSLSLGTQILDENYSLGKSLSVGTHIKQLAGKGGQSNAINVVLTSSDVLIDGFCSSKCGTHGSSKSSFIRGKSSKFAYIWVGNSETQCPGQCAWPFHQPIYGPQSPPLVAPNNDVGMDGMIINLASLLAGTVTNPFGNGFYQGPKEAPLEAASACPGVYAKGAYPGYAGDLLVDATTGASYNANSLNGKKYLLPALFDPSSSTCSTLV
;
A
#
# COMPACT_ATOMS: atom_id res chain seq x y z
N MET A 1 12.99 -17.29 -33.93
CA MET A 1 13.32 -15.92 -33.49
C MET A 1 12.01 -15.16 -33.25
N ALA A 2 11.61 -15.01 -31.99
CA ALA A 2 10.63 -14.02 -31.55
C ALA A 2 11.02 -13.67 -30.12
N SER A 3 11.71 -12.54 -29.98
CA SER A 3 12.17 -11.98 -28.72
C SER A 3 10.94 -11.56 -27.90
N SER A 4 10.60 -12.32 -26.86
CA SER A 4 9.62 -11.88 -25.86
C SER A 4 10.26 -10.76 -25.03
N SER A 5 9.83 -9.54 -25.29
CA SER A 5 10.24 -8.33 -24.57
C SER A 5 9.82 -8.44 -23.11
N ALA A 6 10.80 -8.50 -22.20
CA ALA A 6 10.57 -8.44 -20.76
C ALA A 6 9.86 -7.14 -20.40
N SER A 7 8.63 -7.22 -19.87
CA SER A 7 7.88 -6.04 -19.43
C SER A 7 8.44 -5.55 -18.10
N LYS A 8 9.22 -4.47 -18.14
CA LYS A 8 9.66 -3.73 -16.94
C LYS A 8 8.49 -2.89 -16.45
N HIS A 9 8.11 -3.05 -15.18
CA HIS A 9 7.09 -2.20 -14.54
C HIS A 9 7.79 -1.11 -13.72
N LEU A 10 7.50 0.15 -14.05
CA LEU A 10 8.11 1.34 -13.47
C LEU A 10 7.17 1.91 -12.39
N LEU A 11 7.53 1.87 -11.12
CA LEU A 11 6.76 2.62 -10.12
C LEU A 11 7.03 4.10 -10.30
N SER A 12 6.05 4.91 -10.69
CA SER A 12 6.22 6.37 -10.75
C SER A 12 5.49 6.98 -9.56
N PHE A 13 6.18 7.64 -8.64
CA PHE A 13 5.57 8.12 -7.39
C PHE A 13 5.01 9.52 -7.59
N VAL A 14 3.69 9.61 -7.68
CA VAL A 14 3.10 10.89 -8.00
C VAL A 14 2.19 11.39 -6.91
N LEU A 15 2.73 12.47 -6.32
CA LEU A 15 2.20 13.33 -5.29
C LEU A 15 2.31 12.76 -3.87
N LEU A 16 3.45 13.05 -3.26
CA LEU A 16 3.58 13.17 -1.81
C LEU A 16 3.04 14.55 -1.44
N LEU A 17 2.02 14.64 -0.59
CA LEU A 17 1.58 15.93 -0.05
C LEU A 17 2.28 16.30 1.27
N SER A 18 3.33 15.58 1.71
CA SER A 18 4.31 16.06 2.74
C SER A 18 5.26 15.01 3.36
N LEU A 19 5.47 13.79 2.82
CA LEU A 19 6.31 12.81 3.54
C LEU A 19 7.48 12.26 2.70
N PRO A 20 8.72 12.79 2.84
CA PRO A 20 9.91 12.36 2.09
C PRO A 20 10.40 10.94 2.44
N THR A 21 9.76 10.28 3.39
CA THR A 21 10.19 8.99 3.91
C THR A 21 9.77 7.84 3.00
N ILE A 22 8.61 7.86 2.34
CA ILE A 22 7.96 6.68 1.71
C ILE A 22 8.70 6.08 0.48
N SER A 23 9.74 6.75 -0.04
CA SER A 23 10.47 6.34 -1.24
C SER A 23 11.25 5.03 -1.12
N CYS A 24 11.72 4.64 0.07
CA CYS A 24 12.45 3.37 0.29
C CYS A 24 11.54 2.14 0.39
N TYR A 25 10.22 2.34 0.46
CA TYR A 25 9.28 1.34 1.00
C TYR A 25 8.84 0.31 -0.05
N LEU A 26 8.73 0.70 -1.32
CA LEU A 26 8.24 -0.19 -2.37
C LEU A 26 9.31 -1.13 -2.97
N VAL A 27 10.59 -0.78 -2.85
CA VAL A 27 11.69 -1.66 -3.29
C VAL A 27 11.81 -2.88 -2.37
N GLU A 28 11.55 -2.72 -1.06
CA GLU A 28 11.58 -3.81 -0.09
C GLU A 28 10.35 -4.72 -0.20
N ILE A 29 9.16 -4.14 -0.42
CA ILE A 29 7.92 -4.91 -0.68
C ILE A 29 8.11 -5.85 -1.89
N HIS A 30 8.81 -5.40 -2.95
CA HIS A 30 9.15 -6.25 -4.09
C HIS A 30 10.01 -7.47 -3.71
N ARG A 31 10.94 -7.33 -2.76
CA ARG A 31 11.82 -8.44 -2.34
C ARG A 31 11.09 -9.50 -1.51
N GLU A 32 10.11 -9.11 -0.71
CA GLU A 32 9.44 -10.02 0.23
C GLU A 32 8.11 -10.59 -0.31
N ILE A 33 7.35 -9.79 -1.08
CA ILE A 33 5.98 -10.14 -1.51
C ILE A 33 5.96 -10.92 -2.84
N LEU A 34 6.71 -10.48 -3.84
CA LEU A 34 6.64 -11.06 -5.19
C LEU A 34 7.15 -12.50 -5.30
N PRO A 35 8.24 -12.92 -4.64
CA PRO A 35 8.70 -14.31 -4.70
C PRO A 35 7.65 -15.29 -4.15
N ARG A 36 6.84 -14.85 -3.18
CA ARG A 36 5.81 -15.67 -2.53
C ARG A 36 4.50 -15.76 -3.33
N LEU A 37 4.25 -14.78 -4.22
CA LEU A 37 3.11 -14.80 -5.15
C LEU A 37 3.39 -15.66 -6.41
N SER A 38 4.65 -15.99 -6.69
CA SER A 38 5.05 -16.77 -7.87
C SER A 38 5.48 -18.18 -7.51
N ASN A 39 4.58 -19.16 -7.59
CA ASN A 39 4.95 -20.59 -7.64
C ASN A 39 5.42 -21.00 -9.07
N ALA A 40 5.97 -20.06 -9.84
CA ALA A 40 6.28 -20.22 -11.25
C ALA A 40 7.77 -20.48 -11.46
N LYS A 41 8.14 -21.75 -11.71
CA LYS A 41 9.37 -22.10 -12.40
C LYS A 41 9.45 -21.25 -13.69
N LYS A 42 10.48 -20.38 -13.75
CA LYS A 42 10.74 -19.32 -14.76
C LYS A 42 9.88 -18.07 -14.61
N THR A 43 10.38 -17.08 -13.86
CA THR A 43 9.91 -15.70 -13.96
C THR A 43 10.93 -14.86 -14.71
N SER A 44 10.47 -14.23 -15.80
CA SER A 44 11.05 -12.98 -16.30
C SER A 44 11.33 -12.07 -15.10
N SER A 45 12.52 -11.48 -15.00
CA SER A 45 12.86 -10.56 -13.91
C SER A 45 11.89 -9.38 -13.93
N LEU A 46 10.89 -9.39 -13.04
CA LEU A 46 10.16 -8.19 -12.70
C LEU A 46 11.18 -7.28 -12.00
N SER A 47 11.39 -6.10 -12.55
CA SER A 47 12.28 -5.10 -11.97
C SER A 47 11.43 -3.87 -11.72
N LEU A 48 11.33 -3.55 -10.43
CA LEU A 48 10.66 -2.39 -9.94
C LEU A 48 11.70 -1.31 -9.68
N SER A 49 11.51 -0.14 -10.27
CA SER A 49 12.35 1.01 -9.99
C SER A 49 11.51 2.18 -9.51
N LEU A 50 12.07 2.93 -8.59
CA LEU A 50 11.57 4.23 -8.17
C LEU A 50 11.60 5.22 -9.33
N GLY A 51 10.46 5.82 -9.65
CA GLY A 51 10.30 6.86 -10.66
C GLY A 51 10.30 8.25 -10.05
N THR A 52 9.79 9.23 -10.80
CA THR A 52 9.66 10.62 -10.35
C THR A 52 8.93 10.69 -9.01
N GLN A 53 9.35 11.61 -8.14
CA GLN A 53 8.66 11.98 -6.90
C GLN A 53 8.20 13.43 -7.04
N ILE A 54 6.94 13.70 -6.72
CA ILE A 54 6.35 15.05 -6.84
C ILE A 54 5.83 15.46 -5.47
N LEU A 55 6.20 16.66 -5.02
CA LEU A 55 5.67 17.28 -3.82
C LEU A 55 4.75 18.44 -4.22
N ASP A 56 3.56 18.51 -3.63
CA ASP A 56 2.58 19.57 -3.91
C ASP A 56 2.18 20.30 -2.62
N GLU A 57 3.11 21.08 -2.08
CA GLU A 57 2.95 21.79 -0.80
C GLU A 57 1.80 22.80 -0.80
N ASN A 58 1.42 23.29 -1.98
CA ASN A 58 0.39 24.31 -2.15
C ASN A 58 -1.02 23.73 -2.29
N TYR A 59 -1.17 22.41 -2.22
CA TYR A 59 -2.45 21.72 -2.41
C TYR A 59 -3.12 22.17 -3.72
N SER A 60 -2.50 21.90 -4.87
CA SER A 60 -2.93 22.46 -6.17
C SER A 60 -4.41 22.20 -6.56
N LEU A 61 -5.07 21.22 -5.94
CA LEU A 61 -6.50 20.91 -6.11
C LEU A 61 -7.36 21.18 -4.86
N GLY A 62 -6.81 21.91 -3.88
CA GLY A 62 -7.41 22.16 -2.58
C GLY A 62 -7.24 21.01 -1.57
N LYS A 63 -7.82 21.18 -0.38
CA LYS A 63 -7.80 20.19 0.71
C LYS A 63 -9.05 19.32 0.79
N SER A 64 -9.99 19.47 -0.14
CA SER A 64 -11.20 18.65 -0.23
C SER A 64 -11.22 17.95 -1.57
N LEU A 65 -10.83 16.68 -1.58
CA LEU A 65 -10.62 15.92 -2.80
C LEU A 65 -11.68 14.81 -2.96
N SER A 66 -11.86 14.38 -4.21
CA SER A 66 -12.65 13.18 -4.52
C SER A 66 -11.74 12.14 -5.16
N VAL A 67 -11.89 10.89 -4.75
CA VAL A 67 -11.19 9.74 -5.33
C VAL A 67 -11.50 9.59 -6.82
N GLY A 68 -12.73 9.89 -7.24
CA GLY A 68 -13.19 9.67 -8.61
C GLY A 68 -12.56 10.61 -9.63
N THR A 69 -12.17 11.82 -9.22
CA THR A 69 -11.72 12.91 -10.09
C THR A 69 -10.33 13.41 -9.70
N HIS A 70 -10.19 14.03 -8.53
CA HIS A 70 -8.97 14.70 -8.09
C HIS A 70 -7.83 13.71 -7.88
N ILE A 71 -8.06 12.56 -7.24
CA ILE A 71 -7.00 11.55 -7.03
C ILE A 71 -6.49 11.00 -8.37
N LYS A 72 -7.38 10.72 -9.33
CA LYS A 72 -6.97 10.26 -10.67
C LYS A 72 -6.20 11.34 -11.42
N GLN A 73 -6.60 12.60 -11.28
CA GLN A 73 -5.88 13.74 -11.86
C GLN A 73 -4.48 13.88 -11.26
N LEU A 74 -4.35 13.76 -9.94
CA LEU A 74 -3.05 13.79 -9.26
C LEU A 74 -2.18 12.62 -9.72
N ALA A 75 -2.69 11.38 -9.66
CA ALA A 75 -1.99 10.19 -10.15
C ALA A 75 -1.57 10.32 -11.62
N GLY A 76 -2.37 11.00 -12.44
CA GLY A 76 -2.10 11.29 -13.84
C GLY A 76 -0.89 12.22 -14.08
N LYS A 77 -0.33 12.89 -13.07
CA LYS A 77 0.95 13.62 -13.20
C LYS A 77 2.16 12.67 -13.31
N GLY A 78 1.93 11.36 -13.18
CA GLY A 78 2.96 10.34 -13.14
C GLY A 78 3.23 9.57 -14.41
N GLY A 79 3.72 8.35 -14.21
CA GLY A 79 4.01 7.44 -15.29
C GLY A 79 2.74 7.12 -16.06
N GLN A 80 2.79 7.33 -17.37
CA GLN A 80 1.64 7.16 -18.28
C GLN A 80 1.52 5.73 -18.83
N SER A 81 2.51 4.87 -18.60
CA SER A 81 2.53 3.49 -19.08
C SER A 81 3.42 2.64 -18.18
N ASN A 82 3.05 1.37 -18.02
CA ASN A 82 3.74 0.41 -17.16
C ASN A 82 4.02 0.95 -15.76
N ALA A 83 3.10 1.75 -15.21
CA ALA A 83 3.31 2.43 -13.95
C ALA A 83 2.20 2.25 -12.92
N ILE A 84 2.62 2.27 -11.66
CA ILE A 84 1.77 2.40 -10.49
C ILE A 84 2.04 3.80 -9.93
N ASN A 85 1.03 4.66 -9.95
CA ASN A 85 1.11 6.04 -9.45
C ASN A 85 0.56 6.14 -8.03
N VAL A 86 1.42 6.39 -7.05
CA VAL A 86 1.02 6.46 -5.62
C VAL A 86 0.81 7.91 -5.18
N VAL A 87 -0.42 8.24 -4.77
CA VAL A 87 -0.84 9.53 -4.22
C VAL A 87 -0.99 9.42 -2.71
N LEU A 88 -0.33 10.30 -1.96
CA LEU A 88 -0.32 10.26 -0.50
C LEU A 88 -0.75 11.62 0.03
N THR A 89 -1.83 11.66 0.80
CA THR A 89 -2.44 12.91 1.26
C THR A 89 -2.14 13.17 2.73
N SER A 90 -1.86 14.43 3.08
CA SER A 90 -1.60 14.86 4.46
C SER A 90 -2.85 14.73 5.34
N SER A 91 -2.66 14.84 6.65
CA SER A 91 -3.70 14.59 7.65
C SER A 91 -4.82 15.62 7.62
N ASP A 92 -4.57 16.80 7.04
CA ASP A 92 -5.52 17.90 6.89
C ASP A 92 -6.28 17.90 5.55
N VAL A 93 -6.15 16.84 4.73
CA VAL A 93 -6.90 16.68 3.48
C VAL A 93 -8.13 15.80 3.71
N LEU A 94 -9.30 16.34 3.39
CA LEU A 94 -10.59 15.66 3.42
C LEU A 94 -10.82 14.94 2.09
N ILE A 95 -11.20 13.66 2.16
CA ILE A 95 -11.44 12.82 0.98
C ILE A 95 -12.72 12.02 1.16
N ASP A 96 -13.51 11.92 0.09
CA ASP A 96 -14.76 11.18 0.06
C ASP A 96 -14.61 9.69 0.47
N GLY A 97 -15.23 9.35 1.60
CA GLY A 97 -15.22 8.02 2.19
C GLY A 97 -13.94 7.65 2.96
N PHE A 98 -12.95 8.54 3.03
CA PHE A 98 -11.85 8.39 3.98
C PHE A 98 -12.41 8.32 5.40
N CYS A 99 -11.82 7.49 6.25
CA CYS A 99 -12.22 7.32 7.66
C CYS A 99 -13.59 6.70 7.93
N SER A 100 -14.40 6.44 6.90
CA SER A 100 -15.70 5.76 7.06
C SER A 100 -15.69 4.37 6.45
N SER A 101 -15.18 4.22 5.23
CA SER A 101 -15.19 2.94 4.50
C SER A 101 -13.82 2.47 4.05
N LYS A 102 -12.82 3.36 4.05
CA LYS A 102 -11.49 3.07 3.52
C LYS A 102 -10.44 4.01 4.09
N CYS A 103 -9.20 3.52 4.11
CA CYS A 103 -7.99 4.27 4.46
C CYS A 103 -7.15 4.63 3.22
N GLY A 104 -7.57 4.10 2.08
CA GLY A 104 -6.94 4.27 0.77
C GLY A 104 -7.67 3.44 -0.29
N THR A 105 -7.20 3.47 -1.52
CA THR A 105 -7.74 2.67 -2.62
C THR A 105 -6.68 2.42 -3.66
N HIS A 106 -6.87 1.42 -4.52
CA HIS A 106 -6.15 1.32 -5.77
C HIS A 106 -7.12 1.20 -6.93
N GLY A 107 -6.66 1.52 -8.13
CA GLY A 107 -7.45 1.43 -9.33
C GLY A 107 -6.62 1.69 -10.58
N SER A 108 -7.30 1.90 -11.70
CA SER A 108 -6.61 2.24 -12.95
C SER A 108 -7.29 3.39 -13.67
N SER A 109 -6.49 4.12 -14.45
CA SER A 109 -6.96 5.19 -15.31
C SER A 109 -6.37 5.06 -16.70
N LYS A 110 -7.04 5.67 -17.68
CA LYS A 110 -6.51 5.80 -19.04
C LYS A 110 -5.46 6.89 -19.05
N SER A 111 -4.34 6.61 -19.69
CA SER A 111 -3.32 7.61 -20.01
C SER A 111 -3.82 8.52 -21.12
N SER A 112 -3.22 9.72 -21.20
CA SER A 112 -3.31 10.55 -22.40
C SER A 112 -2.91 9.75 -23.65
N PHE A 113 -3.58 10.01 -24.77
CA PHE A 113 -3.27 9.37 -26.06
C PHE A 113 -1.88 9.79 -26.52
N ILE A 114 -0.92 8.87 -26.49
CA ILE A 114 0.41 9.09 -27.05
C ILE A 114 0.52 8.21 -28.30
N ARG A 115 0.70 8.83 -29.48
CA ARG A 115 0.91 8.16 -30.77
C ARG A 115 -0.19 7.15 -31.17
N GLY A 116 -1.46 7.48 -30.94
CA GLY A 116 -2.59 6.67 -31.39
C GLY A 116 -2.84 5.38 -30.57
N LYS A 117 -2.11 5.15 -29.48
CA LYS A 117 -2.33 4.03 -28.56
C LYS A 117 -2.80 4.54 -27.19
N SER A 118 -3.89 3.98 -26.68
CA SER A 118 -4.35 4.21 -25.31
C SER A 118 -3.60 3.28 -24.37
N SER A 119 -2.70 3.80 -23.52
CA SER A 119 -2.17 3.06 -22.38
C SER A 119 -3.06 3.25 -21.14
N LYS A 120 -2.86 2.38 -20.15
CA LYS A 120 -3.44 2.52 -18.81
C LYS A 120 -2.30 2.58 -17.80
N PHE A 121 -2.54 3.27 -16.70
CA PHE A 121 -1.70 3.20 -15.51
C PHE A 121 -2.55 2.77 -14.32
N ALA A 122 -1.93 2.05 -13.40
CA ALA A 122 -2.52 1.78 -12.10
C ALA A 122 -2.20 2.95 -11.16
N TYR A 123 -3.03 3.16 -10.14
CA TYR A 123 -2.76 4.15 -9.11
C TYR A 123 -3.17 3.62 -7.74
N ILE A 124 -2.52 4.14 -6.71
CA ILE A 124 -2.84 3.93 -5.31
C ILE A 124 -3.07 5.30 -4.69
N TRP A 125 -4.04 5.40 -3.79
CA TRP A 125 -4.13 6.52 -2.86
C TRP A 125 -4.18 6.02 -1.43
N VAL A 126 -3.46 6.69 -0.52
CA VAL A 126 -3.56 6.50 0.93
C VAL A 126 -3.64 7.85 1.61
N GLY A 127 -4.55 7.98 2.58
CA GLY A 127 -4.68 9.18 3.41
C GLY A 127 -3.99 9.04 4.76
N ASN A 128 -3.38 10.13 5.24
CA ASN A 128 -2.91 10.20 6.63
C ASN A 128 -4.12 10.35 7.57
N SER A 129 -4.30 9.37 8.46
CA SER A 129 -5.45 9.31 9.36
C SER A 129 -5.25 10.00 10.71
N GLU A 130 -4.04 10.50 10.99
CA GLU A 130 -3.61 11.01 12.31
C GLU A 130 -4.64 11.92 12.99
N THR A 131 -5.19 12.89 12.27
CA THR A 131 -6.10 13.91 12.82
C THR A 131 -7.58 13.61 12.60
N GLN A 132 -7.92 12.61 11.79
CA GLN A 132 -9.31 12.34 11.37
C GLN A 132 -9.85 11.03 11.94
N CYS A 133 -9.07 9.94 11.88
CA CYS A 133 -9.54 8.61 12.27
C CYS A 133 -8.40 7.61 12.55
N PRO A 134 -7.45 7.93 13.45
CA PRO A 134 -6.34 7.01 13.71
C PRO A 134 -6.84 5.65 14.21
N GLY A 135 -7.95 5.61 14.96
CA GLY A 135 -8.59 4.35 15.39
C GLY A 135 -9.25 3.51 14.28
N GLN A 136 -9.37 4.01 13.06
CA GLN A 136 -9.86 3.23 11.92
C GLN A 136 -8.72 2.75 11.02
N CYS A 137 -7.69 3.60 10.85
CA CYS A 137 -6.71 3.44 9.78
C CYS A 137 -5.27 3.25 10.26
N ALA A 138 -5.01 3.35 11.56
CA ALA A 138 -3.68 3.19 12.15
C ALA A 138 -3.59 2.04 13.16
N TRP A 139 -4.57 1.12 13.21
CA TRP A 139 -4.40 -0.13 13.96
C TRP A 139 -3.19 -0.91 13.43
N PRO A 140 -2.29 -1.45 14.29
CA PRO A 140 -2.39 -1.60 15.75
C PRO A 140 -1.74 -0.48 16.57
N PHE A 141 -1.33 0.64 15.96
CA PHE A 141 -0.66 1.77 16.62
C PHE A 141 -1.63 2.80 17.23
N HIS A 142 -2.93 2.61 17.03
CA HIS A 142 -3.98 3.35 17.72
C HIS A 142 -5.10 2.42 18.15
N GLN A 143 -5.79 2.79 19.23
CA GLN A 143 -6.92 2.04 19.76
C GLN A 143 -8.05 2.00 18.71
N PRO A 144 -8.57 0.82 18.35
CA PRO A 144 -9.59 0.71 17.33
C PRO A 144 -10.95 1.19 17.83
N ILE A 145 -11.77 1.75 16.93
CA ILE A 145 -13.11 2.27 17.29
C ILE A 145 -14.05 1.14 17.76
N TYR A 146 -13.89 -0.06 17.20
CA TYR A 146 -14.67 -1.24 17.52
C TYR A 146 -13.77 -2.48 17.67
N GLY A 147 -14.31 -3.53 18.30
CA GLY A 147 -13.58 -4.78 18.52
C GLY A 147 -12.70 -4.75 19.78
N PRO A 148 -11.73 -5.67 19.91
CA PRO A 148 -10.88 -5.76 21.09
C PRO A 148 -10.10 -4.46 21.36
N GLN A 149 -10.11 -4.04 22.62
CA GLN A 149 -9.57 -2.75 23.07
C GLN A 149 -8.20 -2.91 23.75
N SER A 150 -7.36 -3.81 23.21
CA SER A 150 -5.98 -3.99 23.68
C SER A 150 -5.21 -2.65 23.57
N PRO A 151 -4.25 -2.38 24.49
CA PRO A 151 -3.41 -1.20 24.38
C PRO A 151 -2.73 -1.11 23.01
N PRO A 152 -2.64 0.08 22.39
CA PRO A 152 -1.95 0.26 21.11
C PRO A 152 -0.48 -0.13 21.21
N LEU A 153 0.07 -0.64 20.11
CA LEU A 153 1.49 -0.90 19.97
C LEU A 153 2.26 0.41 19.76
N VAL A 154 3.54 0.40 20.12
CA VAL A 154 4.43 1.54 19.86
C VAL A 154 4.80 1.57 18.37
N ALA A 155 4.53 2.70 17.73
CA ALA A 155 4.77 2.93 16.31
C ALA A 155 6.28 2.99 15.99
N PRO A 156 6.79 2.20 15.02
CA PRO A 156 8.24 2.08 14.77
C PRO A 156 8.92 3.30 14.17
N ASN A 157 8.17 4.26 13.63
CA ASN A 157 8.70 5.53 13.14
C ASN A 157 8.30 6.71 14.03
N ASN A 158 7.77 6.43 15.24
CA ASN A 158 7.30 7.45 16.20
C ASN A 158 6.23 8.40 15.62
N ASP A 159 5.46 7.90 14.64
CA ASP A 159 4.39 8.64 13.98
C ASP A 159 3.27 7.65 13.61
N VAL A 160 2.18 7.69 14.39
CA VAL A 160 1.03 6.78 14.25
C VAL A 160 0.35 6.95 12.88
N GLY A 161 0.24 8.19 12.39
CA GLY A 161 -0.39 8.49 11.11
C GLY A 161 0.42 7.92 9.94
N MET A 162 1.72 8.17 9.95
CA MET A 162 2.65 7.67 8.95
C MET A 162 2.77 6.13 8.99
N ASP A 163 2.89 5.53 10.17
CA ASP A 163 2.98 4.07 10.31
C ASP A 163 1.67 3.38 9.88
N GLY A 164 0.51 4.00 10.16
CA GLY A 164 -0.77 3.58 9.59
C GLY A 164 -0.81 3.68 8.07
N MET A 165 -0.30 4.78 7.48
CA MET A 165 -0.20 4.90 6.02
C MET A 165 0.67 3.82 5.39
N ILE A 166 1.76 3.43 6.06
CA ILE A 166 2.68 2.39 5.57
C ILE A 166 1.97 1.04 5.47
N ILE A 167 1.21 0.65 6.51
CA ILE A 167 0.39 -0.56 6.50
C ILE A 167 -0.61 -0.54 5.33
N ASN A 168 -1.35 0.56 5.19
CA ASN A 168 -2.36 0.70 4.16
C ASN A 168 -1.76 0.68 2.74
N LEU A 169 -0.63 1.35 2.56
CA LEU A 169 0.10 1.36 1.29
C LEU A 169 0.61 -0.03 0.92
N ALA A 170 1.19 -0.76 1.88
CA ALA A 170 1.67 -2.11 1.64
C ALA A 170 0.52 -3.06 1.24
N SER A 171 -0.62 -2.95 1.92
CA SER A 171 -1.82 -3.73 1.60
C SER A 171 -2.34 -3.43 0.18
N LEU A 172 -2.50 -2.15 -0.15
CA LEU A 172 -3.00 -1.71 -1.46
C LEU A 172 -2.02 -1.99 -2.58
N LEU A 173 -0.72 -1.93 -2.31
CA LEU A 173 0.31 -2.27 -3.29
C LEU A 173 0.27 -3.76 -3.62
N ALA A 174 0.12 -4.63 -2.63
CA ALA A 174 -0.06 -6.06 -2.87
C ALA A 174 -1.27 -6.29 -3.79
N GLY A 175 -2.42 -5.67 -3.47
CA GLY A 175 -3.61 -5.70 -4.32
C GLY A 175 -3.37 -5.17 -5.74
N THR A 176 -2.67 -4.03 -5.86
CA THR A 176 -2.36 -3.41 -7.17
C THR A 176 -1.45 -4.30 -8.01
N VAL A 177 -0.47 -4.97 -7.41
CA VAL A 177 0.45 -5.84 -8.14
C VAL A 177 -0.24 -7.12 -8.60
N THR A 178 -1.13 -7.68 -7.77
CA THR A 178 -1.86 -8.92 -8.10
C THR A 178 -3.13 -8.70 -8.91
N ASN A 179 -3.69 -7.49 -8.88
CA ASN A 179 -4.97 -7.13 -9.49
C ASN A 179 -5.00 -5.66 -10.00
N PRO A 180 -4.05 -5.22 -10.85
CA PRO A 180 -3.90 -3.80 -11.23
C PRO A 180 -5.09 -3.20 -11.99
N PHE A 181 -5.90 -4.04 -12.63
CA PHE A 181 -6.99 -3.63 -13.52
C PHE A 181 -8.34 -4.26 -13.17
N GLY A 182 -8.47 -4.86 -11.98
CA GLY A 182 -9.73 -5.47 -11.50
C GLY A 182 -10.08 -6.82 -12.15
N ASN A 183 -9.12 -7.48 -12.77
CA ASN A 183 -9.26 -8.78 -13.43
C ASN A 183 -8.14 -9.78 -13.06
N GLY A 184 -7.41 -9.51 -11.98
CA GLY A 184 -6.38 -10.37 -11.41
C GLY A 184 -6.88 -11.15 -10.19
N PHE A 185 -5.99 -11.38 -9.22
CA PHE A 185 -6.28 -12.21 -8.04
C PHE A 185 -7.21 -11.52 -7.04
N TYR A 186 -8.26 -12.23 -6.62
CA TYR A 186 -9.10 -11.92 -5.47
C TYR A 186 -9.82 -13.19 -4.97
N GLN A 187 -10.32 -13.15 -3.74
CA GLN A 187 -11.16 -14.17 -3.12
C GLN A 187 -12.56 -13.61 -2.84
N GLY A 188 -13.56 -14.50 -2.79
CA GLY A 188 -14.95 -14.11 -2.54
C GLY A 188 -15.67 -13.54 -3.77
N PRO A 189 -16.87 -12.97 -3.57
CA PRO A 189 -17.66 -12.39 -4.65
C PRO A 189 -17.02 -11.12 -5.21
N LYS A 190 -17.28 -10.82 -6.49
CA LYS A 190 -16.67 -9.68 -7.20
C LYS A 190 -17.10 -8.32 -6.61
N GLU A 191 -18.25 -8.30 -5.96
CA GLU A 191 -18.84 -7.12 -5.32
C GLU A 191 -18.15 -6.78 -3.98
N ALA A 192 -17.47 -7.75 -3.36
CA ALA A 192 -16.71 -7.59 -2.13
C ALA A 192 -15.42 -8.45 -2.15
N PRO A 193 -14.48 -8.16 -3.07
CA PRO A 193 -13.31 -8.99 -3.28
C PRO A 193 -12.28 -8.80 -2.15
N LEU A 194 -11.74 -9.91 -1.64
CA LEU A 194 -10.58 -9.93 -0.75
C LEU A 194 -9.32 -10.21 -1.58
N GLU A 195 -8.41 -9.25 -1.65
CA GLU A 195 -7.17 -9.35 -2.41
C GLU A 195 -6.03 -9.89 -1.53
N ALA A 196 -4.80 -9.91 -2.07
CA ALA A 196 -3.66 -10.57 -1.45
C ALA A 196 -3.45 -10.21 0.04
N ALA A 197 -3.54 -8.93 0.40
CA ALA A 197 -3.39 -8.49 1.79
C ALA A 197 -4.73 -8.37 2.53
N SER A 198 -5.82 -7.94 1.86
CA SER A 198 -7.13 -7.77 2.51
C SER A 198 -7.79 -9.10 2.87
N ALA A 199 -7.35 -10.21 2.30
CA ALA A 199 -7.68 -11.55 2.76
C ALA A 199 -7.06 -11.92 4.12
N CYS A 200 -6.09 -11.14 4.61
CA CYS A 200 -5.37 -11.36 5.87
C CYS A 200 -5.52 -10.17 6.83
N PRO A 201 -6.76 -9.74 7.14
CA PRO A 201 -6.98 -8.53 7.93
C PRO A 201 -6.36 -8.65 9.32
N GLY A 202 -5.49 -7.71 9.65
CA GLY A 202 -4.84 -7.60 10.96
C GLY A 202 -3.84 -8.69 11.32
N VAL A 203 -3.46 -9.54 10.37
CA VAL A 203 -2.41 -10.55 10.55
C VAL A 203 -1.07 -9.91 10.19
N TYR A 204 -0.19 -9.71 11.18
CA TYR A 204 1.14 -9.14 10.96
C TYR A 204 2.29 -10.09 11.35
N ALA A 205 2.06 -11.00 12.29
CA ALA A 205 3.01 -12.02 12.71
C ALA A 205 2.30 -13.33 13.07
N LYS A 206 3.09 -14.39 13.27
CA LYS A 206 2.59 -15.69 13.71
C LYS A 206 1.73 -15.54 14.97
N GLY A 207 0.66 -16.34 15.06
CA GLY A 207 -0.23 -16.35 16.22
C GLY A 207 -1.23 -15.20 16.28
N ALA A 208 -1.31 -14.34 15.25
CA ALA A 208 -2.31 -13.27 15.19
C ALA A 208 -3.76 -13.81 15.29
N TYR A 209 -4.61 -13.05 15.99
CA TYR A 209 -6.03 -13.29 16.13
C TYR A 209 -6.74 -11.94 16.34
N PRO A 210 -8.08 -11.84 16.29
CA PRO A 210 -8.77 -10.56 16.46
C PRO A 210 -8.33 -9.84 17.75
N GLY A 211 -7.73 -8.65 17.61
CA GLY A 211 -7.21 -7.86 18.72
C GLY A 211 -5.74 -8.07 19.09
N TYR A 212 -5.05 -9.02 18.42
CA TYR A 212 -3.63 -9.31 18.61
C TYR A 212 -2.93 -9.42 17.26
N ALA A 213 -1.94 -8.55 17.04
CA ALA A 213 -1.21 -8.45 15.77
C ALA A 213 -0.30 -9.66 15.46
N GLY A 214 -0.11 -10.56 16.43
CA GLY A 214 0.83 -11.67 16.38
C GLY A 214 2.12 -11.40 17.16
N ASP A 215 2.99 -12.40 17.18
CA ASP A 215 4.28 -12.40 17.89
C ASP A 215 5.30 -11.50 17.16
N LEU A 216 5.12 -10.18 17.27
CA LEU A 216 5.97 -9.18 16.62
C LEU A 216 7.34 -9.05 17.26
N LEU A 217 8.30 -8.57 16.47
CA LEU A 217 9.58 -8.11 17.00
C LEU A 217 9.37 -6.80 17.76
N VAL A 218 10.13 -6.61 18.85
CA VAL A 218 10.11 -5.40 19.67
C VAL A 218 11.50 -4.78 19.68
N ASP A 219 11.57 -3.48 19.36
CA ASP A 219 12.80 -2.72 19.48
C ASP A 219 13.13 -2.49 20.97
N ALA A 220 14.29 -2.96 21.41
CA ALA A 220 14.66 -2.91 22.82
C ALA A 220 14.87 -1.48 23.38
N THR A 221 15.09 -0.49 22.52
CA THR A 221 15.35 0.90 22.94
C THR A 221 14.08 1.73 22.99
N THR A 222 13.22 1.57 21.98
CA THR A 222 12.02 2.38 21.77
C THR A 222 10.74 1.67 22.19
N GLY A 223 10.75 0.34 22.34
CA GLY A 223 9.56 -0.47 22.55
C GLY A 223 8.71 -0.69 21.29
N ALA A 224 9.15 -0.18 20.13
CA ALA A 224 8.41 -0.26 18.88
C ALA A 224 8.18 -1.68 18.40
N SER A 225 6.96 -1.97 17.94
CA SER A 225 6.60 -3.27 17.35
C SER A 225 6.72 -3.26 15.82
N TYR A 226 7.38 -4.28 15.26
CA TYR A 226 7.66 -4.34 13.82
C TYR A 226 7.83 -5.79 13.32
N ASN A 227 7.80 -5.98 12.01
CA ASN A 227 8.09 -7.27 11.36
C ASN A 227 9.00 -7.15 10.13
N ALA A 228 9.39 -5.94 9.75
CA ALA A 228 10.26 -5.68 8.61
C ALA A 228 11.35 -4.67 8.94
N ASN A 229 12.56 -4.90 8.42
CA ASN A 229 13.70 -3.98 8.49
C ASN A 229 13.96 -3.36 7.12
N SER A 230 14.35 -2.10 7.09
CA SER A 230 14.75 -1.37 5.89
C SER A 230 16.27 -1.25 5.80
N LEU A 231 16.79 -1.06 4.58
CA LEU A 231 18.22 -0.80 4.29
C LEU A 231 18.84 0.34 5.11
N ASN A 232 18.05 1.31 5.59
CA ASN A 232 18.52 2.46 6.38
C ASN A 232 18.25 2.33 7.89
N GLY A 233 18.03 1.11 8.40
CA GLY A 233 17.77 0.86 9.82
C GLY A 233 16.36 1.23 10.30
N LYS A 234 15.51 1.73 9.39
CA LYS A 234 14.08 1.95 9.67
C LYS A 234 13.34 0.63 9.83
N LYS A 235 12.27 0.67 10.63
CA LYS A 235 11.44 -0.49 10.97
C LYS A 235 10.00 -0.24 10.57
N TYR A 236 9.33 -1.30 10.13
CA TYR A 236 7.95 -1.21 9.64
C TYR A 236 7.12 -2.41 10.08
N LEU A 237 5.80 -2.20 10.04
CA LEU A 237 4.81 -3.25 10.15
C LEU A 237 4.14 -3.43 8.79
N LEU A 238 4.26 -4.62 8.20
CA LEU A 238 3.72 -4.97 6.90
C LEU A 238 2.68 -6.08 7.05
N PRO A 239 1.53 -6.02 6.34
CA PRO A 239 0.50 -7.05 6.45
C PRO A 239 0.99 -8.39 5.92
N ALA A 240 0.47 -9.47 6.49
CA ALA A 240 0.58 -10.79 5.91
C ALA A 240 -0.11 -10.85 4.54
N LEU A 241 0.33 -11.79 3.71
CA LEU A 241 -0.27 -12.05 2.41
C LEU A 241 -0.86 -13.44 2.35
N PHE A 242 -2.01 -13.54 1.70
CA PHE A 242 -2.62 -14.82 1.45
C PHE A 242 -1.79 -15.61 0.43
N ASP A 243 -1.37 -16.81 0.82
CA ASP A 243 -0.75 -17.78 -0.06
C ASP A 243 -1.82 -18.76 -0.57
N PRO A 244 -2.17 -18.73 -1.87
CA PRO A 244 -3.18 -19.63 -2.43
C PRO A 244 -2.74 -21.11 -2.43
N SER A 245 -1.45 -21.40 -2.29
CA SER A 245 -0.93 -22.78 -2.27
C SER A 245 -1.22 -23.47 -0.95
N SER A 246 -1.10 -22.74 0.17
CA SER A 246 -1.35 -23.24 1.52
C SER A 246 -2.73 -22.86 2.06
N SER A 247 -3.44 -21.92 1.41
CA SER A 247 -4.67 -21.30 1.93
C SER A 247 -4.48 -20.65 3.30
N THR A 248 -3.31 -20.06 3.54
CA THR A 248 -2.96 -19.40 4.80
C THR A 248 -2.37 -18.00 4.58
N CYS A 249 -2.38 -17.19 5.63
CA CYS A 249 -1.71 -15.90 5.66
C CYS A 249 -0.23 -16.08 6.02
N SER A 250 0.65 -15.76 5.07
CA SER A 250 2.10 -15.79 5.24
C SER A 250 2.59 -14.49 5.87
N THR A 251 3.25 -14.60 7.03
CA THR A 251 3.87 -13.49 7.76
C THR A 251 5.37 -13.41 7.48
N LEU A 252 5.98 -12.27 7.80
CA LEU A 252 7.43 -12.07 7.72
C LEU A 252 8.17 -12.64 8.93
N VAL A 253 7.48 -12.72 10.08
CA VAL A 253 7.97 -13.24 11.36
C VAL A 253 6.94 -14.16 12.01
#